data_AF-A0AAW2UQM4-F1
#
_entry.id   AF-A0AAW2UQM4-F1
#
_cell.length_a   1.000
_cell.length_b   1.000
_cell.length_c   1.000
_cell.angle_alpha   90.00
_cell.angle_beta   90.00
_cell.angle_gamma   90.00
#
_symmetry.space_group_name_H-M   'P 1'
#
loop_
_entity.id
_entity.type
_entity.pdbx_description
1 polymer ?
#
loop_
_entity_poly.entity_id
_entity_poly.type
_entity_poly.pdbx_seq_one_letter_code
_entity_poly.pdbx_strand_id
1 'polypeptide(L)'
;MRDFASCFSEYAVQVSDTSCSSYSSSNSCISPGLIPSIQNAVSCLYRTILSSQKQILITLTWCKNSLSQGLNITFDEDPSTAFKLNTNSRLFRKLKGSKSIEFHNFNIEIFWDLSGARYESGPEPVDGYYVFITVDSELGPILGDLAQEASLKKLKSVTRTAKFSLISRQEHFSGNALYSTRAQFSDSGGAHDILIRCGGDNEGVKYPVLSVCIDKKTVIRVKRLQWNFRGNQTIFLDGLLVDLMWDVHDWFYNPGPGYAVFMFRTRSGMDSRLWLEEKLVQKDQDKVEFSLMIYACKNI
;
A
#
# COMPACT_ATOMS: atom_id res chain seq x y z
N MET A 1 -18.08 58.90 65.62
CA MET A 1 -16.83 58.96 66.39
C MET A 1 -16.46 57.53 66.74
N ARG A 2 -15.41 56.97 66.10
CA ARG A 2 -14.72 55.70 66.44
C ARG A 2 -15.58 54.42 66.34
N ASP A 3 -15.14 53.25 65.88
CA ASP A 3 -13.83 52.74 65.50
C ASP A 3 -14.00 51.60 64.48
N PHE A 4 -12.90 51.33 63.77
CA PHE A 4 -12.67 50.15 62.95
C PHE A 4 -12.83 48.85 63.74
N ALA A 5 -13.48 47.86 63.14
CA ALA A 5 -13.25 46.44 63.45
C ALA A 5 -13.31 45.63 62.15
N SER A 6 -12.13 45.27 61.68
CA SER A 6 -11.89 44.25 60.67
C SER A 6 -12.23 42.88 61.23
N CYS A 7 -13.16 42.16 60.61
CA CYS A 7 -13.27 40.72 60.75
C CYS A 7 -13.41 40.13 59.35
N PHE A 8 -12.37 39.38 58.99
CA PHE A 8 -12.28 38.55 57.81
C PHE A 8 -13.47 37.59 57.75
N SER A 9 -14.14 37.52 56.60
CA SER A 9 -14.87 36.32 56.19
C SER A 9 -14.54 36.04 54.73
N GLU A 10 -13.82 34.95 54.54
CA GLU A 10 -13.35 34.40 53.28
C GLU A 10 -14.53 34.05 52.36
N TYR A 11 -14.74 34.85 51.32
CA TYR A 11 -15.47 34.41 50.12
C TYR A 11 -14.67 34.86 48.89
N ALA A 12 -13.41 34.46 48.84
CA ALA A 12 -12.71 34.34 47.57
C ALA A 12 -13.06 32.95 47.02
N VAL A 13 -13.90 32.90 46.00
CA VAL A 13 -14.06 31.69 45.19
C VAL A 13 -12.75 31.50 44.44
N GLN A 14 -11.87 30.69 45.01
CA GLN A 14 -10.69 30.20 44.32
C GLN A 14 -11.21 29.22 43.27
N VAL A 15 -11.32 29.70 42.02
CA VAL A 15 -11.48 28.81 40.87
C VAL A 15 -10.15 28.07 40.78
N SER A 16 -10.10 26.89 41.39
CA SER A 16 -9.06 25.93 41.12
C SER A 16 -9.10 25.69 39.62
N ASP A 17 -8.02 26.02 38.92
CA ASP A 17 -7.78 25.50 37.59
C ASP A 17 -7.82 23.99 37.72
N THR A 18 -8.97 23.38 37.43
CA THR A 18 -9.04 21.97 37.11
C THR A 18 -8.14 21.82 35.91
N SER A 19 -6.90 21.40 36.21
CA SER A 19 -5.99 20.82 35.25
C SER A 19 -6.81 19.84 34.43
N CYS A 20 -7.17 20.28 33.23
CA CYS A 20 -7.72 19.43 32.22
C CYS A 20 -6.64 18.39 32.00
N SER A 21 -6.78 17.25 32.70
CA SER A 21 -6.23 16.00 32.23
C SER A 21 -6.70 15.93 30.80
N SER A 22 -5.76 16.15 29.88
CA SER A 22 -5.97 15.90 28.48
C SER A 22 -6.51 14.49 28.43
N TYR A 23 -7.82 14.36 28.19
CA TYR A 23 -8.36 13.16 27.58
C TYR A 23 -7.64 13.11 26.24
N SER A 24 -6.46 12.50 26.25
CA SER A 24 -5.75 12.07 25.07
C SER A 24 -6.82 11.33 24.30
N SER A 25 -7.29 11.93 23.22
CA SER A 25 -8.19 11.29 22.29
C SER A 25 -7.58 9.94 21.99
N SER A 26 -8.19 8.87 22.51
CA SER A 26 -7.73 7.47 22.43
C SER A 26 -7.73 6.94 20.99
N ASN A 27 -7.84 7.85 20.01
CA ASN A 27 -7.84 7.63 18.58
C ASN A 27 -6.50 8.00 17.94
N SER A 28 -5.48 8.43 18.70
CA SER A 28 -4.13 8.58 18.12
C SER A 28 -3.51 7.20 17.91
N CYS A 29 -3.50 6.75 16.66
CA CYS A 29 -2.91 5.47 16.25
C CYS A 29 -1.38 5.41 16.39
N ILE A 30 -0.74 6.51 16.80
CA ILE A 30 0.70 6.62 16.98
C ILE A 30 0.99 6.88 18.46
N SER A 31 1.43 5.86 19.17
CA SER A 31 2.11 6.08 20.44
C SER A 31 3.49 6.70 20.15
N PRO A 32 3.86 7.83 20.78
CA PRO A 32 5.19 8.40 20.61
C PRO A 32 6.24 7.42 21.15
N GLY A 33 7.04 6.83 20.26
CA GLY A 33 8.13 5.92 20.62
C GLY A 33 8.25 4.62 19.81
N LEU A 34 7.32 4.31 18.91
CA LEU A 34 7.42 3.12 18.06
C LEU A 34 8.19 3.41 16.77
N ILE A 35 9.22 2.61 16.51
CA ILE A 35 10.02 2.67 15.28
C ILE A 35 9.23 1.97 14.16
N PRO A 36 8.97 2.61 13.01
CA PRO A 36 8.30 1.97 11.87
C PRO A 36 9.09 0.80 11.29
N SER A 37 8.39 -0.09 10.59
CA SER A 37 9.01 -1.11 9.72
C SER A 37 9.62 -0.49 8.46
N ILE A 38 10.54 -1.20 7.82
CA ILE A 38 11.15 -0.82 6.54
C ILE A 38 10.40 -1.52 5.41
N GLN A 39 9.94 -0.76 4.41
CA GLN A 39 9.38 -1.33 3.18
C GLN A 39 10.53 -1.73 2.25
N ASN A 40 10.70 -3.04 2.01
CA ASN A 40 11.80 -3.58 1.22
C ASN A 40 11.43 -3.76 -0.25
N ALA A 41 10.18 -4.14 -0.54
CA ALA A 41 9.75 -4.39 -1.90
C ALA A 41 8.28 -4.03 -2.11
N VAL A 42 7.96 -3.59 -3.33
CA VAL A 42 6.61 -3.32 -3.80
C VAL A 42 6.47 -3.94 -5.18
N SER A 43 5.52 -4.87 -5.34
CA SER A 43 5.18 -5.53 -6.60
C SER A 43 3.79 -5.12 -7.05
N CYS A 44 3.65 -4.64 -8.27
CA CYS A 44 2.38 -4.25 -8.87
C CYS A 44 2.11 -5.16 -10.08
N LEU A 45 1.01 -5.91 -10.04
CA LEU A 45 0.57 -6.79 -11.10
C LEU A 45 -0.48 -6.07 -11.94
N TYR A 46 -0.19 -5.90 -13.23
CA TYR A 46 -1.07 -5.27 -14.20
C TYR A 46 -1.62 -6.31 -15.15
N ARG A 47 -2.92 -6.23 -15.43
CA ARG A 47 -3.53 -6.91 -16.57
C ARG A 47 -3.58 -5.93 -17.73
N THR A 48 -2.99 -6.31 -18.86
CA THR A 48 -3.02 -5.53 -20.11
C THR A 48 -3.80 -6.32 -21.18
N ILE A 49 -4.78 -5.68 -21.79
CA ILE A 49 -5.65 -6.22 -22.84
C ILE A 49 -5.43 -5.39 -24.10
N LEU A 50 -4.89 -6.04 -25.13
CA LEU A 50 -4.58 -5.41 -26.42
C LEU A 50 -5.84 -5.26 -27.29
N SER A 51 -5.75 -4.45 -28.35
CA SER A 51 -6.81 -4.33 -29.35
C SER A 51 -7.17 -5.67 -30.01
N SER A 52 -6.20 -6.60 -30.07
CA SER A 52 -6.37 -7.97 -30.55
C SER A 52 -7.13 -8.89 -29.59
N GLN A 53 -7.59 -8.40 -28.43
CA GLN A 53 -8.19 -9.17 -27.33
C GLN A 53 -7.24 -10.15 -26.62
N LYS A 54 -5.98 -10.23 -27.06
CA LYS A 54 -4.94 -10.93 -26.32
C LYS A 54 -4.66 -10.21 -25.00
N GLN A 55 -4.35 -10.99 -23.97
CA GLN A 55 -4.06 -10.48 -22.63
C GLN A 55 -2.65 -10.88 -22.23
N ILE A 56 -2.00 -10.03 -21.46
CA ILE A 56 -0.70 -10.28 -20.84
C ILE A 56 -0.70 -9.71 -19.42
N LEU A 57 -0.15 -10.47 -18.48
CA LEU A 57 0.10 -10.03 -17.12
C LEU A 57 1.52 -9.49 -17.02
N ILE A 58 1.65 -8.30 -16.43
CA ILE A 58 2.92 -7.61 -16.29
C ILE A 58 3.12 -7.28 -14.81
N THR A 59 4.16 -7.85 -14.19
CA THR A 59 4.49 -7.56 -12.79
C THR A 59 5.69 -6.62 -12.75
N LEU A 60 5.54 -5.47 -12.11
CA LEU A 60 6.63 -4.55 -11.82
C LEU A 60 6.97 -4.62 -10.34
N THR A 61 8.22 -4.93 -10.00
CA THR A 61 8.70 -5.06 -8.63
C THR A 61 9.83 -4.07 -8.37
N TRP A 62 9.58 -3.11 -7.49
CA TRP A 62 10.58 -2.25 -6.89
C TRP A 62 11.18 -2.94 -5.67
N CYS A 63 12.49 -2.97 -5.55
CA CYS A 63 13.19 -3.53 -4.40
C CYS A 63 14.22 -2.53 -3.85
N LYS A 64 14.40 -2.52 -2.54
CA LYS A 64 15.43 -1.78 -1.81
C LYS A 64 15.99 -2.66 -0.71
N ASN A 65 17.30 -2.77 -0.68
CA ASN A 65 18.07 -3.28 0.44
C ASN A 65 19.16 -2.27 0.80
N SER A 66 19.99 -2.56 1.80
CA SER A 66 21.05 -1.65 2.26
C SER A 66 22.09 -1.29 1.19
N LEU A 67 22.20 -2.08 0.12
CA LEU A 67 23.27 -2.01 -0.87
C LEU A 67 22.79 -1.76 -2.30
N SER A 68 21.49 -1.78 -2.56
CA SER A 68 20.91 -1.70 -3.90
C SER A 68 19.45 -1.29 -3.84
N GLN A 69 19.07 -0.51 -4.84
CA GLN A 69 17.69 -0.32 -5.23
C GLN A 69 17.54 -0.78 -6.67
N GLY A 70 16.35 -1.23 -7.06
CA GLY A 70 16.16 -1.76 -8.39
C GLY A 70 14.71 -1.96 -8.77
N LEU A 71 14.53 -2.14 -10.07
CA LEU A 71 13.28 -2.47 -10.73
C LEU A 71 13.44 -3.83 -11.42
N ASN A 72 12.47 -4.71 -11.19
CA ASN A 72 12.32 -5.95 -11.92
C ASN A 72 10.96 -5.95 -12.64
N ILE A 73 10.91 -6.42 -13.88
CA ILE A 73 9.67 -6.55 -14.65
C ILE A 73 9.59 -7.97 -15.18
N THR A 74 8.50 -8.68 -14.88
CA THR A 74 8.24 -10.05 -15.35
C THR A 74 6.91 -10.14 -16.08
N PHE A 75 6.76 -11.13 -16.94
CA PHE A 75 5.60 -11.31 -17.80
C PHE A 75 4.98 -12.69 -17.57
N ASP A 76 3.66 -12.76 -17.39
CA ASP A 76 2.88 -13.99 -17.11
C ASP A 76 3.52 -14.90 -16.03
N GLU A 77 4.06 -14.28 -14.99
CA GLU A 77 4.75 -14.94 -13.87
C GLU A 77 5.97 -15.81 -14.25
N ASP A 78 6.48 -15.68 -15.49
CA ASP A 78 7.69 -16.36 -15.93
C ASP A 78 8.95 -15.57 -15.50
N PRO A 79 9.79 -16.11 -14.58
CA PRO A 79 11.00 -15.45 -14.14
C PRO A 79 12.12 -15.45 -15.21
N SER A 80 12.00 -16.26 -16.26
CA SER A 80 13.04 -16.42 -17.29
C SER A 80 13.16 -15.19 -18.21
N THR A 81 12.08 -14.40 -18.33
CA THR A 81 12.02 -13.20 -19.19
C THR A 81 12.16 -11.88 -18.44
N ALA A 82 12.61 -11.96 -17.18
CA ALA A 82 12.73 -10.83 -16.27
C ALA A 82 13.65 -9.72 -16.80
N PHE A 83 13.12 -8.51 -16.93
CA PHE A 83 13.93 -7.29 -17.09
C PHE A 83 14.35 -6.77 -15.72
N LYS A 84 15.67 -6.73 -15.47
CA LYS A 84 16.24 -6.23 -14.21
C LYS A 84 17.06 -4.97 -14.43
N LEU A 85 16.74 -3.95 -13.65
CA LEU A 85 17.46 -2.69 -13.58
C LEU A 85 17.91 -2.47 -12.13
N ASN A 86 19.22 -2.35 -11.91
CA ASN A 86 19.78 -1.99 -10.61
C ASN A 86 20.23 -0.53 -10.67
N THR A 87 19.79 0.28 -9.71
CA THR A 87 20.12 1.71 -9.62
C THR A 87 21.44 1.97 -8.91
N ASN A 88 22.04 0.97 -8.25
CA ASN A 88 23.33 1.11 -7.60
C ASN A 88 24.50 0.73 -8.53
N SER A 89 25.15 1.76 -9.08
CA SER A 89 26.61 1.79 -9.21
C SER A 89 27.07 3.20 -9.62
N ARG A 90 28.34 3.51 -9.33
CA ARG A 90 29.07 4.76 -9.62
C ARG A 90 29.18 5.14 -11.12
N LEU A 91 28.38 4.51 -11.96
CA LEU A 91 28.28 4.74 -13.39
C LEU A 91 26.80 4.93 -13.73
N PHE A 92 26.37 6.19 -13.81
CA PHE A 92 25.03 6.66 -14.19
C PHE A 92 24.48 6.15 -15.55
N ARG A 93 25.19 5.23 -16.21
CA ARG A 93 25.03 4.91 -17.64
C ARG A 93 23.85 3.98 -17.96
N LYS A 94 23.07 3.52 -16.97
CA LYS A 94 21.91 2.63 -17.20
C LYS A 94 20.56 3.13 -16.65
N LEU A 95 20.51 4.30 -16.01
CA LEU A 95 19.27 4.80 -15.40
C LEU A 95 18.24 5.30 -16.40
N LYS A 96 18.61 5.47 -17.68
CA LYS A 96 17.71 5.85 -18.76
C LYS A 96 17.92 4.92 -19.94
N GLY A 97 16.85 4.49 -20.59
CA GLY A 97 16.97 3.65 -21.77
C GLY A 97 15.66 3.09 -22.27
N SER A 98 15.80 2.13 -23.18
CA SER A 98 14.75 1.23 -23.59
C SER A 98 15.32 -0.16 -23.85
N LYS A 99 14.46 -1.18 -23.81
CA LYS A 99 14.80 -2.56 -24.11
C LYS A 99 13.60 -3.25 -24.75
N SER A 100 13.82 -3.90 -25.88
CA SER A 100 12.83 -4.74 -26.53
C SER A 100 13.06 -6.21 -26.16
N ILE A 101 11.98 -6.95 -25.95
CA ILE A 101 11.94 -8.36 -25.56
C ILE A 101 10.83 -9.02 -26.36
N GLU A 102 11.10 -10.20 -26.91
CA GLU A 102 10.07 -11.02 -27.53
C GLU A 102 9.61 -12.09 -26.51
N PHE A 103 8.30 -12.21 -26.29
CA PHE A 103 7.72 -13.13 -25.32
C PHE A 103 6.38 -13.66 -25.82
N HIS A 104 6.21 -14.98 -25.93
CA HIS A 104 4.97 -15.61 -26.42
C HIS A 104 4.33 -14.94 -27.65
N ASN A 105 5.16 -14.56 -28.64
CA ASN A 105 4.78 -13.83 -29.86
C ASN A 105 4.30 -12.38 -29.64
N PHE A 106 4.50 -11.83 -28.45
CA PHE A 106 4.39 -10.40 -28.19
C PHE A 106 5.75 -9.74 -28.38
N ASN A 107 5.74 -8.57 -29.02
CA ASN A 107 6.88 -7.66 -29.01
C ASN A 107 6.69 -6.66 -27.87
N ILE A 108 7.53 -6.76 -26.85
CA ILE A 108 7.44 -5.92 -25.65
C ILE A 108 8.60 -4.93 -25.65
N GLU A 109 8.30 -3.64 -25.60
CA GLU A 109 9.31 -2.60 -25.40
C GLU A 109 9.12 -1.91 -24.07
N ILE A 110 10.17 -1.90 -23.26
CA ILE A 110 10.21 -1.26 -21.95
C ILE A 110 11.02 0.02 -22.09
N PHE A 111 10.47 1.14 -21.63
CA PHE A 111 11.14 2.44 -21.61
C PHE A 111 11.24 2.95 -20.19
N TRP A 112 12.40 3.48 -19.81
CA TRP A 112 12.60 4.03 -18.47
C TRP A 112 13.49 5.26 -18.46
N ASP A 113 13.28 6.10 -17.45
CA ASP A 113 14.22 7.13 -16.99
C ASP A 113 14.04 7.28 -15.48
N LEU A 114 15.04 6.80 -14.73
CA LEU A 114 15.14 6.91 -13.28
C LEU A 114 16.27 7.87 -12.89
N SER A 115 16.81 8.66 -13.83
CA SER A 115 17.98 9.51 -13.57
C SER A 115 17.69 10.67 -12.61
N GLY A 116 16.43 11.13 -12.57
CA GLY A 116 15.93 12.15 -11.65
C GLY A 116 15.06 11.62 -10.51
N ALA A 117 14.96 10.29 -10.36
CA ALA A 117 14.03 9.64 -9.44
C ALA A 117 14.32 10.01 -7.98
N ARG A 118 13.33 10.52 -7.26
CA ARG A 118 13.44 10.75 -5.81
C ARG A 118 12.72 9.65 -5.05
N TYR A 119 13.28 9.30 -3.89
CA TYR A 119 12.79 8.22 -3.05
C TYR A 119 12.62 8.71 -1.62
N GLU A 120 11.59 8.21 -0.96
CA GLU A 120 11.44 8.34 0.49
C GLU A 120 12.02 7.10 1.19
N SER A 121 11.37 6.64 2.27
CA SER A 121 11.78 5.44 3.00
C SER A 121 11.63 4.16 2.18
N GLY A 122 10.71 4.11 1.21
CA GLY A 122 10.38 2.93 0.41
C GLY A 122 11.29 2.64 -0.80
N PRO A 123 11.01 1.55 -1.53
CA PRO A 123 11.73 1.12 -2.72
C PRO A 123 11.20 1.74 -4.03
N GLU A 124 9.95 2.18 -4.04
CA GLU A 124 9.28 2.82 -5.18
C GLU A 124 9.64 4.32 -5.21
N PRO A 125 10.00 4.90 -6.37
CA PRO A 125 10.22 6.33 -6.47
C PRO A 125 8.92 7.12 -6.36
N VAL A 126 9.00 8.31 -5.75
CA VAL A 126 7.84 9.18 -5.52
C VAL A 126 7.59 10.10 -6.71
N ASP A 127 8.65 10.56 -7.38
CA ASP A 127 8.58 11.48 -8.52
C ASP A 127 9.92 11.55 -9.28
N GLY A 128 9.99 12.37 -10.34
CA GLY A 128 11.17 12.59 -11.16
C GLY A 128 11.54 11.41 -12.06
N TYR A 129 10.57 10.54 -12.37
CA TYR A 129 10.85 9.31 -13.12
C TYR A 129 9.75 8.95 -14.12
N TYR A 130 10.09 8.07 -15.06
CA TYR A 130 9.09 7.32 -15.80
C TYR A 130 9.52 5.87 -16.04
N VAL A 131 8.53 4.99 -16.10
CA VAL A 131 8.59 3.66 -16.69
C VAL A 131 7.32 3.47 -17.49
N PHE A 132 7.41 3.06 -18.75
CA PHE A 132 6.24 2.63 -19.50
C PHE A 132 6.58 1.47 -20.41
N ILE A 133 5.57 0.67 -20.71
CA ILE A 133 5.71 -0.57 -21.47
C ILE A 133 4.76 -0.51 -22.66
N THR A 134 5.25 -0.90 -23.83
CA THR A 134 4.41 -1.14 -25.01
C THR A 134 4.43 -2.61 -25.35
N VAL A 135 3.30 -3.12 -25.81
CA VAL A 135 3.11 -4.52 -26.23
C VAL A 135 2.50 -4.49 -27.62
N ASP A 136 3.17 -5.08 -28.61
CA ASP A 136 2.80 -5.03 -30.03
C ASP A 136 2.54 -3.59 -30.53
N SER A 137 3.39 -2.64 -30.10
CA SER A 137 3.26 -1.20 -30.36
C SER A 137 2.01 -0.52 -29.76
N GLU A 138 1.24 -1.21 -28.91
CA GLU A 138 0.16 -0.60 -28.11
C GLU A 138 0.70 -0.17 -26.75
N LEU A 139 0.34 1.04 -26.31
CA LEU A 139 0.77 1.57 -25.02
C LEU A 139 0.06 0.86 -23.87
N GLY A 140 0.83 0.14 -23.05
CA GLY A 140 0.37 -0.54 -21.84
C GLY A 140 0.65 0.28 -20.57
N PRO A 141 1.00 -0.38 -19.44
CA PRO A 141 1.20 0.30 -18.16
C PRO A 141 2.21 1.45 -18.21
N ILE A 142 1.86 2.54 -17.54
CA ILE A 142 2.63 3.79 -17.45
C ILE A 142 2.77 4.15 -15.96
N LEU A 143 3.99 4.38 -15.49
CA LEU A 143 4.31 4.71 -14.10
C LEU A 143 5.26 5.90 -14.02
N GLY A 144 5.06 6.76 -13.02
CA GLY A 144 5.86 7.95 -12.78
C GLY A 144 5.23 9.23 -13.35
N ASP A 145 5.55 10.35 -12.73
CA ASP A 145 5.02 11.69 -13.03
C ASP A 145 5.39 12.17 -14.44
N LEU A 146 6.54 11.75 -14.96
CA LEU A 146 7.03 12.17 -16.29
C LEU A 146 6.53 11.26 -17.43
N ALA A 147 5.81 10.20 -17.11
CA ALA A 147 5.60 9.08 -18.02
C ALA A 147 4.61 9.37 -19.14
N GLN A 148 3.55 10.14 -18.84
CA GLN A 148 2.58 10.55 -19.86
C GLN A 148 3.23 11.43 -20.92
N GLU A 149 3.97 12.47 -20.51
CA GLU A 149 4.70 13.35 -21.43
C GLU A 149 5.78 12.59 -22.23
N ALA A 150 6.53 11.71 -21.55
CA ALA A 150 7.59 10.92 -22.18
C ALA A 150 7.04 9.95 -23.23
N SER A 151 5.89 9.30 -22.93
CA SER A 151 5.22 8.38 -23.86
C SER A 151 4.81 9.12 -25.14
N LEU A 152 4.17 10.29 -25.03
CA LEU A 152 3.76 11.11 -26.17
C LEU A 152 4.95 11.57 -27.03
N LYS A 153 6.08 11.94 -26.40
CA LYS A 153 7.29 12.40 -27.10
C LYS A 153 8.04 11.28 -27.82
N LYS A 154 8.15 10.10 -27.21
CA LYS A 154 8.90 8.96 -27.75
C LYS A 154 8.09 8.22 -28.80
N LEU A 155 6.81 8.07 -28.55
CA LEU A 155 5.90 7.29 -29.36
C LEU A 155 5.13 8.21 -30.31
N LYS A 156 5.83 9.10 -31.04
CA LYS A 156 5.24 10.11 -31.95
C LYS A 156 4.17 9.57 -32.92
N SER A 157 4.01 8.25 -33.03
CA SER A 157 2.99 7.54 -33.81
C SER A 157 2.24 6.42 -33.06
N VAL A 158 2.21 6.34 -31.73
CA VAL A 158 1.34 5.35 -31.05
C VAL A 158 -0.10 5.63 -31.45
N THR A 159 -0.66 4.68 -32.19
CA THR A 159 -2.01 4.77 -32.73
C THR A 159 -3.04 4.19 -31.77
N ARG A 160 -2.62 3.42 -30.76
CA ARG A 160 -3.51 2.72 -29.82
C ARG A 160 -2.93 2.56 -28.42
N THR A 161 -3.76 2.83 -27.42
CA THR A 161 -3.49 2.52 -26.02
C THR A 161 -4.23 1.23 -25.68
N ALA A 162 -3.48 0.25 -25.18
CA ALA A 162 -4.07 -0.98 -24.65
C ALA A 162 -4.86 -0.66 -23.38
N LYS A 163 -5.90 -1.44 -23.08
CA LYS A 163 -6.60 -1.31 -21.82
C LYS A 163 -5.77 -2.02 -20.74
N PHE A 164 -5.31 -1.30 -19.73
CA PHE A 164 -4.60 -1.89 -18.60
C PHE A 164 -5.23 -1.49 -17.27
N SER A 165 -5.09 -2.36 -16.27
CA SER A 165 -5.61 -2.16 -14.92
C SER A 165 -4.68 -2.79 -13.90
N LEU A 166 -4.49 -2.12 -12.75
CA LEU A 166 -3.76 -2.68 -11.62
C LEU A 166 -4.66 -3.67 -10.90
N ILE A 167 -4.28 -4.95 -10.89
CA ILE A 167 -5.10 -6.01 -10.29
C ILE A 167 -4.65 -6.35 -8.87
N SER A 168 -3.34 -6.24 -8.60
CA SER A 168 -2.80 -6.51 -7.27
C SER A 168 -1.57 -5.66 -6.97
N ARG A 169 -1.44 -5.23 -5.73
CA ARG A 169 -0.25 -4.60 -5.16
C ARG A 169 0.20 -5.42 -3.96
N GLN A 170 1.45 -5.85 -3.96
CA GLN A 170 2.06 -6.64 -2.90
C GLN A 170 3.24 -5.87 -2.30
N GLU A 171 3.25 -5.73 -0.98
CA GLU A 171 4.27 -4.99 -0.26
C GLU A 171 4.94 -5.85 0.79
N HIS A 172 6.27 -5.77 0.85
CA HIS A 172 7.07 -6.48 1.82
C HIS A 172 7.69 -5.52 2.81
N PHE A 173 7.45 -5.76 4.08
CA PHE A 173 8.01 -5.02 5.20
C PHE A 173 8.91 -5.91 6.06
N SER A 174 9.95 -5.33 6.63
CA SER A 174 10.82 -5.98 7.62
C SER A 174 11.00 -5.11 8.84
N GLY A 175 11.30 -5.74 9.97
CA GLY A 175 11.64 -5.07 11.22
C GLY A 175 10.48 -5.05 12.20
N ASN A 176 10.10 -3.85 12.64
CA ASN A 176 9.14 -3.67 13.72
C ASN A 176 7.69 -3.96 13.30
N ALA A 177 6.82 -4.05 14.29
CA ALA A 177 5.42 -4.42 14.10
C ALA A 177 4.48 -3.23 13.87
N LEU A 178 4.99 -2.19 13.19
CA LEU A 178 4.26 -0.99 12.80
C LEU A 178 4.49 -0.76 11.30
N TYR A 179 3.49 -1.10 10.49
CA TYR A 179 3.54 -1.07 9.03
C TYR A 179 2.69 0.09 8.53
N SER A 180 3.28 0.96 7.69
CA SER A 180 2.60 2.12 7.13
C SER A 180 2.69 2.06 5.62
N THR A 181 1.57 2.29 4.94
CA THR A 181 1.51 2.34 3.48
C THR A 181 0.40 3.28 3.01
N ARG A 182 0.38 3.57 1.72
CA ARG A 182 -0.69 4.32 1.05
C ARG A 182 -1.24 3.50 -0.10
N ALA A 183 -2.56 3.40 -0.18
CA ALA A 183 -3.20 2.67 -1.27
C ALA A 183 -4.50 3.35 -1.70
N GLN A 184 -4.78 3.27 -2.99
CA GLN A 184 -6.03 3.69 -3.60
C GLN A 184 -6.85 2.43 -3.94
N PHE A 185 -8.11 2.39 -3.54
CA PHE A 185 -8.98 1.23 -3.72
C PHE A 185 -9.97 1.39 -4.87
N SER A 186 -10.03 2.56 -5.50
CA SER A 186 -10.85 2.80 -6.70
C SER A 186 -10.21 3.87 -7.57
N ASP A 187 -10.36 3.76 -8.89
CA ASP A 187 -9.79 4.73 -9.84
C ASP A 187 -10.28 6.17 -9.60
N SER A 188 -11.52 6.32 -9.12
CA SER A 188 -12.14 7.61 -8.79
C SER A 188 -11.88 8.06 -7.34
N GLY A 189 -11.33 7.19 -6.50
CA GLY A 189 -11.16 7.39 -5.06
C GLY A 189 -9.84 8.07 -4.70
N GLY A 190 -9.67 8.38 -3.41
CA GLY A 190 -8.43 8.93 -2.89
C GLY A 190 -7.39 7.84 -2.58
N ALA A 191 -6.12 8.23 -2.44
CA ALA A 191 -5.14 7.39 -1.78
C ALA A 191 -5.28 7.54 -0.26
N HIS A 192 -5.48 6.42 0.45
CA HIS A 192 -5.67 6.38 1.89
C HIS A 192 -4.40 5.98 2.62
N ASP A 193 -4.17 6.58 3.79
CA ASP A 193 -3.07 6.22 4.68
C ASP A 193 -3.48 5.01 5.52
N ILE A 194 -2.78 3.89 5.38
CA ILE A 194 -3.03 2.65 6.10
C ILE A 194 -1.92 2.41 7.11
N LEU A 195 -2.28 2.26 8.38
CA LEU A 195 -1.36 1.94 9.46
C LEU A 195 -1.80 0.64 10.15
N ILE A 196 -0.93 -0.37 10.14
CA ILE A 196 -1.16 -1.67 10.79
C ILE A 196 -0.17 -1.81 11.93
N ARG A 197 -0.68 -2.12 13.13
CA ARG A 197 0.13 -2.40 14.31
C ARG A 197 -0.19 -3.77 14.87
N CYS A 198 0.85 -4.57 15.10
CA CYS A 198 0.76 -5.86 15.78
C CYS A 198 1.62 -5.81 17.05
N GLY A 199 1.03 -5.59 18.23
CA GLY A 199 1.86 -5.49 19.43
C GLY A 199 1.09 -5.25 20.71
N GLY A 200 1.82 -5.21 21.82
CA GLY A 200 1.26 -4.81 23.11
C GLY A 200 0.73 -3.39 23.03
N ASP A 201 -0.35 -3.11 23.76
CA ASP A 201 -0.73 -1.73 24.01
C ASP A 201 0.21 -1.14 25.05
N ASN A 202 0.61 0.13 24.90
CA ASN A 202 1.40 0.85 25.91
C ASN A 202 0.65 0.95 27.26
N GLU A 203 -0.60 0.48 27.31
CA GLU A 203 -1.51 0.40 28.45
C GLU A 203 -1.36 -0.88 29.30
N GLY A 204 -0.22 -1.60 29.22
CA GLY A 204 0.02 -2.77 30.08
C GLY A 204 -0.85 -3.99 29.75
N VAL A 205 -1.32 -4.10 28.50
CA VAL A 205 -2.13 -5.23 28.06
C VAL A 205 -1.26 -6.48 27.93
N LYS A 206 -1.57 -7.52 28.71
CA LYS A 206 -0.85 -8.80 28.78
C LYS A 206 -0.70 -9.54 27.44
N TYR A 207 -1.53 -9.21 26.44
CA TYR A 207 -1.61 -9.93 25.16
C TYR A 207 -1.52 -8.98 23.96
N PRO A 208 -0.85 -9.38 22.86
CA PRO A 208 -0.77 -8.58 21.64
C PRO A 208 -2.14 -8.24 21.04
N VAL A 209 -2.23 -7.07 20.43
CA VAL A 209 -3.41 -6.54 19.75
C VAL A 209 -3.05 -6.21 18.30
N LEU A 210 -3.92 -6.56 17.36
CA LEU A 210 -3.89 -6.02 15.99
C LEU A 210 -4.73 -4.75 15.97
N SER A 211 -4.16 -3.64 15.51
CA SER A 211 -4.88 -2.40 15.25
C SER A 211 -4.63 -1.98 13.81
N VAL A 212 -5.70 -1.75 13.05
CA VAL A 212 -5.62 -1.22 11.68
C VAL A 212 -6.33 0.11 11.65
N CYS A 213 -5.61 1.12 11.18
CA CYS A 213 -6.12 2.48 11.04
C CYS A 213 -6.05 2.89 9.57
N ILE A 214 -7.11 3.56 9.13
CA ILE A 214 -7.21 4.16 7.80
C ILE A 214 -7.48 5.64 8.00
N ASP A 215 -6.68 6.50 7.40
CA ASP A 215 -6.77 7.96 7.53
C ASP A 215 -6.88 8.41 8.99
N LYS A 216 -5.99 7.86 9.83
CA LYS A 216 -5.90 8.11 11.29
C LYS A 216 -7.10 7.62 12.11
N LYS A 217 -8.08 6.94 11.50
CA LYS A 217 -9.20 6.32 12.20
C LYS A 217 -8.98 4.83 12.36
N THR A 218 -9.03 4.33 13.59
CA THR A 218 -9.00 2.88 13.84
C THR A 218 -10.27 2.23 13.30
N VAL A 219 -10.11 1.34 12.32
CA VAL A 219 -11.22 0.60 11.69
C VAL A 219 -11.34 -0.82 12.23
N ILE A 220 -10.21 -1.42 12.65
CA ILE A 220 -10.16 -2.79 13.17
C ILE A 220 -9.28 -2.82 14.42
N ARG A 221 -9.76 -3.50 15.46
CA ARG A 221 -8.99 -3.78 16.68
C ARG A 221 -9.29 -5.19 17.18
N VAL A 222 -8.31 -6.08 17.08
CA VAL A 222 -8.42 -7.49 17.51
C VAL A 222 -7.58 -7.71 18.75
N LYS A 223 -8.25 -7.95 19.88
CA LYS A 223 -7.59 -8.28 21.15
C LYS A 223 -7.17 -9.75 21.18
N ARG A 224 -6.21 -10.08 22.06
CA ARG A 224 -5.72 -11.45 22.25
C ARG A 224 -5.30 -12.08 20.90
N LEU A 225 -4.49 -11.36 20.14
CA LEU A 225 -4.14 -11.69 18.75
C LEU A 225 -3.48 -13.08 18.62
N GLN A 226 -2.83 -13.58 19.66
CA GLN A 226 -2.30 -14.95 19.71
C GLN A 226 -3.38 -16.05 19.68
N TRP A 227 -4.65 -15.73 19.96
CA TRP A 227 -5.78 -16.66 19.83
C TRP A 227 -6.64 -16.33 18.61
N ASN A 228 -6.59 -15.07 18.16
CA ASN A 228 -7.32 -14.56 17.01
C ASN A 228 -6.37 -14.26 15.84
N PHE A 229 -5.36 -15.12 15.64
CA PHE A 229 -4.26 -14.87 14.71
C PHE A 229 -4.70 -14.94 13.24
N ARG A 230 -5.87 -15.53 12.95
CA ARG A 230 -6.52 -15.54 11.64
C ARG A 230 -7.92 -14.97 11.77
N GLY A 231 -8.31 -14.17 10.79
CA GLY A 231 -9.67 -13.65 10.72
C GLY A 231 -9.87 -12.69 9.56
N ASN A 232 -11.08 -12.17 9.45
CA ASN A 232 -11.47 -11.24 8.42
C ASN A 232 -12.53 -10.26 8.93
N GLN A 233 -12.58 -9.08 8.32
CA GLN A 233 -13.60 -8.07 8.58
C GLN A 233 -13.77 -7.19 7.34
N THR A 234 -15.01 -6.86 6.99
CA THR A 234 -15.31 -5.95 5.88
C THR A 234 -15.41 -4.51 6.41
N ILE A 235 -14.81 -3.58 5.69
CA ILE A 235 -14.88 -2.14 5.93
C ILE A 235 -15.49 -1.44 4.71
N PHE A 236 -16.04 -0.24 4.92
CA PHE A 236 -16.57 0.59 3.84
C PHE A 236 -15.64 1.78 3.61
N LEU A 237 -15.14 1.90 2.38
CA LEU A 237 -14.14 2.90 1.99
C LEU A 237 -14.45 3.37 0.56
N ASP A 238 -14.55 4.69 0.35
CA ASP A 238 -14.85 5.29 -0.96
C ASP A 238 -16.07 4.70 -1.70
N GLY A 239 -17.12 4.35 -0.96
CA GLY A 239 -18.31 3.74 -1.57
C GLY A 239 -18.18 2.24 -1.86
N LEU A 240 -17.04 1.62 -1.54
CA LEU A 240 -16.74 0.21 -1.77
C LEU A 240 -16.72 -0.60 -0.47
N LEU A 241 -17.11 -1.87 -0.58
CA LEU A 241 -16.80 -2.87 0.44
C LEU A 241 -15.38 -3.39 0.20
N VAL A 242 -14.54 -3.29 1.23
CA VAL A 242 -13.18 -3.82 1.23
C VAL A 242 -13.08 -4.87 2.32
N ASP A 243 -12.77 -6.11 1.94
CA ASP A 243 -12.46 -7.17 2.88
C ASP A 243 -11.03 -7.01 3.39
N LEU A 244 -10.85 -6.87 4.69
CA LEU A 244 -9.55 -7.06 5.33
C LEU A 244 -9.47 -8.46 5.93
N MET A 245 -8.50 -9.24 5.47
CA MET A 245 -8.14 -10.55 6.01
C MET A 245 -6.75 -10.47 6.65
N TRP A 246 -6.54 -11.21 7.73
CA TRP A 246 -5.23 -11.31 8.38
C TRP A 246 -4.87 -12.76 8.71
N ASP A 247 -3.59 -13.08 8.58
CA ASP A 247 -2.97 -14.27 9.14
C ASP A 247 -1.62 -13.86 9.76
N VAL A 248 -1.54 -13.93 11.08
CA VAL A 248 -0.33 -13.62 11.85
C VAL A 248 0.17 -14.83 12.64
N HIS A 249 -0.25 -16.03 12.26
CA HIS A 249 0.15 -17.26 12.93
C HIS A 249 1.67 -17.43 12.88
N ASP A 250 2.25 -17.36 11.69
CA ASP A 250 3.68 -17.60 11.49
C ASP A 250 4.52 -16.53 12.18
N TRP A 251 4.02 -15.29 12.27
CA TRP A 251 4.64 -14.23 13.04
C TRP A 251 4.83 -14.56 14.54
N PHE A 252 3.92 -15.34 15.14
CA PHE A 252 4.01 -15.75 16.55
C PHE A 252 4.74 -17.08 16.76
N TYR A 253 4.51 -18.06 15.89
CA TYR A 253 4.81 -19.46 16.16
C TYR A 253 5.91 -20.06 15.27
N ASN A 254 6.38 -19.32 14.26
CA ASN A 254 7.51 -19.79 13.45
C ASN A 254 8.82 -19.62 14.25
N PRO A 255 9.65 -20.68 14.40
CA PRO A 255 10.94 -20.58 15.08
C PRO A 255 12.00 -19.78 14.28
N GLY A 256 11.78 -19.56 12.99
CA GLY A 256 12.60 -18.72 12.12
C GLY A 256 11.98 -17.34 11.86
N PRO A 257 12.36 -16.66 10.75
CA PRO A 257 11.70 -15.43 10.34
C PRO A 257 10.24 -15.72 9.96
N GLY A 258 9.33 -15.36 10.86
CA GLY A 258 7.89 -15.48 10.68
C GLY A 258 7.26 -14.30 9.96
N TYR A 259 6.16 -14.55 9.25
CA TYR A 259 5.43 -13.54 8.50
C TYR A 259 4.04 -13.29 9.09
N ALA A 260 3.65 -12.02 9.09
CA ALA A 260 2.27 -11.58 9.19
C ALA A 260 1.79 -11.18 7.79
N VAL A 261 0.60 -11.62 7.41
CA VAL A 261 -0.01 -11.34 6.10
C VAL A 261 -1.32 -10.61 6.32
N PHE A 262 -1.49 -9.50 5.60
CA PHE A 262 -2.72 -8.73 5.55
C PHE A 262 -3.16 -8.61 4.10
N MET A 263 -4.44 -8.85 3.81
CA MET A 263 -5.00 -8.66 2.49
C MET A 263 -6.21 -7.73 2.57
N PHE A 264 -6.14 -6.62 1.86
CA PHE A 264 -7.29 -5.78 1.56
C PHE A 264 -7.77 -6.12 0.16
N ARG A 265 -9.00 -6.59 0.02
CA ARG A 265 -9.59 -6.95 -1.27
C ARG A 265 -10.86 -6.16 -1.49
N THR A 266 -10.90 -5.40 -2.57
CA THR A 266 -12.12 -4.71 -3.01
C THR A 266 -13.12 -5.72 -3.52
N ARG A 267 -14.38 -5.60 -3.12
CA ARG A 267 -15.46 -6.38 -3.72
C ARG A 267 -16.02 -5.63 -4.92
N SER A 268 -16.23 -6.34 -6.02
CA SER A 268 -17.04 -5.80 -7.10
C SER A 268 -18.51 -5.63 -6.63
N GLY A 269 -19.24 -4.69 -7.25
CA GLY A 269 -20.63 -4.39 -6.85
C GLY A 269 -21.59 -5.59 -6.97
N MET A 270 -21.20 -6.64 -7.71
CA MET A 270 -21.96 -7.89 -7.85
C MET A 270 -21.79 -8.82 -6.65
N ASP A 271 -20.61 -8.84 -6.02
CA ASP A 271 -20.24 -9.70 -4.87
C ASP A 271 -20.73 -9.16 -3.51
N SER A 272 -21.48 -8.07 -3.53
CA SER A 272 -22.12 -7.50 -2.33
C SER A 272 -23.44 -8.21 -1.96
N ARG A 273 -23.91 -9.17 -2.77
CA ARG A 273 -25.15 -9.92 -2.50
C ARG A 273 -24.84 -11.23 -1.78
N LEU A 274 -24.75 -11.16 -0.45
CA LEU A 274 -24.55 -12.36 0.35
C LEU A 274 -25.71 -13.39 0.25
N TRP A 275 -26.90 -13.05 -0.25
CA TRP A 275 -28.04 -13.98 -0.32
C TRP A 275 -29.12 -13.58 -1.34
N LEU A 276 -28.83 -13.42 -2.64
CA LEU A 276 -29.91 -13.29 -3.63
C LEU A 276 -29.53 -13.96 -4.95
N GLU A 277 -30.32 -14.99 -5.28
CA GLU A 277 -30.27 -15.81 -6.49
C GLU A 277 -29.91 -15.03 -7.75
N GLU A 278 -29.09 -15.70 -8.56
CA GLU A 278 -28.79 -15.41 -9.96
C GLU A 278 -30.02 -14.89 -10.71
N LYS A 279 -29.98 -13.61 -11.07
CA LYS A 279 -30.63 -13.13 -12.28
C LYS A 279 -29.65 -12.31 -13.10
N LEU A 280 -29.21 -12.95 -14.17
CA LEU A 280 -28.60 -12.44 -15.39
C LEU A 280 -28.87 -10.96 -15.61
N VAL A 281 -27.86 -10.13 -15.35
CA VAL A 281 -27.71 -8.82 -16.00
C VAL A 281 -26.27 -8.73 -16.48
N GLN A 282 -26.09 -9.02 -17.76
CA GLN A 282 -24.89 -8.63 -18.52
C GLN A 282 -24.86 -7.09 -18.57
N LYS A 283 -24.23 -6.44 -17.58
CA LYS A 283 -23.81 -5.04 -17.68
C LYS A 283 -22.71 -4.78 -16.63
N ASP A 284 -21.57 -4.30 -17.15
CA ASP A 284 -20.27 -4.06 -16.52
C ASP A 284 -19.43 -5.30 -16.15
N GLN A 285 -18.83 -5.90 -17.18
CA GLN A 285 -17.73 -6.89 -17.08
C GLN A 285 -16.39 -6.29 -16.59
N ASP A 286 -16.36 -5.05 -16.10
CA ASP A 286 -15.13 -4.25 -16.08
C ASP A 286 -14.62 -3.79 -14.72
N LYS A 287 -15.29 -4.13 -13.61
CA LYS A 287 -14.76 -3.76 -12.29
C LYS A 287 -13.79 -4.83 -11.81
N VAL A 288 -12.54 -4.69 -12.23
CA VAL A 288 -11.42 -5.51 -11.78
C VAL A 288 -11.30 -5.43 -10.26
N GLU A 289 -11.33 -6.58 -9.60
CA GLU A 289 -11.11 -6.65 -8.16
C GLU A 289 -9.65 -6.38 -7.86
N PHE A 290 -9.38 -5.23 -7.25
CA PHE A 290 -8.07 -4.87 -6.75
C PHE A 290 -7.81 -5.53 -5.40
N SER A 291 -6.61 -6.08 -5.22
CA SER A 291 -6.12 -6.56 -3.93
C SER A 291 -4.81 -5.89 -3.52
N LEU A 292 -4.73 -5.39 -2.29
CA LEU A 292 -3.49 -5.00 -1.62
C LEU A 292 -3.09 -6.09 -0.64
N MET A 293 -1.88 -6.62 -0.77
CA MET A 293 -1.32 -7.64 0.10
C MET A 293 -0.07 -7.10 0.81
N ILE A 294 0.00 -7.26 2.12
CA ILE A 294 1.12 -6.79 2.94
C ILE A 294 1.72 -8.01 3.63
N TYR A 295 2.98 -8.28 3.33
CA TYR A 295 3.80 -9.29 3.99
C TYR A 295 4.76 -8.60 4.94
N ALA A 296 4.59 -8.84 6.23
CA ALA A 296 5.38 -8.27 7.29
C ALA A 296 6.26 -9.33 7.94
N CYS A 297 7.56 -9.27 7.68
CA CYS A 297 8.55 -10.14 8.28
C CYS A 297 9.06 -9.56 9.59
N LYS A 298 9.09 -10.39 10.64
CA LYS A 298 9.78 -10.04 11.88
C LYS A 298 11.27 -10.30 11.68
N ASN A 299 12.10 -9.26 11.79
CA ASN A 299 13.53 -9.48 11.97
C ASN A 299 13.75 -9.94 13.42
N ILE A 300 14.51 -11.03 13.60
CA ILE A 300 14.98 -11.50 14.91
C ILE A 300 16.01 -10.51 15.45
#